data_AF-A0A2V7PBK2-F1
#
_entry.id   AF-A0A2V7PBK2-F1
#
_cell.length_a   1.000
_cell.length_b   1.000
_cell.length_c   1.000
_cell.angle_alpha   90.00
_cell.angle_beta   90.00
_cell.angle_gamma   90.00
#
_symmetry.space_group_name_H-M   'P 1'
#
loop_
_entity.id
_entity.type
_entity.pdbx_description
1 polymer ?
#
loop_
_entity_poly.entity_id
_entity_poly.type
_entity_poly.pdbx_seq_one_letter_code
_entity_poly.pdbx_strand_id
1 'polypeptide(L)' 'MPRTEPDDATRLSAAKQASLEVTLADGSKLSGRATLELPQHHSRLLDYLNASPEPFFAIATADEVHLVNRAHVLYARPED' A
#
# COMPACT_ATOMS: atom_id res chain seq x y z
N MET A 1 -4.87 -4.26 -39.22
CA MET A 1 -5.40 -3.40 -38.14
C MET A 1 -4.47 -3.56 -36.94
N PRO A 2 -3.73 -2.54 -36.50
CA PRO A 2 -3.05 -2.61 -35.21
C PRO A 2 -4.13 -2.49 -34.12
N ARG A 3 -4.21 -3.45 -33.19
CA ARG A 3 -4.94 -3.25 -31.93
C ARG A 3 -4.14 -2.23 -31.15
N THR A 4 -4.67 -1.02 -31.03
CA THR A 4 -4.22 -0.11 -29.98
C THR A 4 -4.46 -0.84 -28.67
N GLU A 5 -3.40 -1.18 -27.94
CA GLU A 5 -3.44 -1.69 -26.57
C GLU A 5 -3.45 -0.47 -25.64
N PRO A 6 -4.62 0.02 -25.18
CA PRO A 6 -4.66 1.03 -24.12
C PRO A 6 -4.32 0.44 -22.73
N ASP A 7 -3.96 -0.84 -22.63
CA ASP A 7 -3.88 -1.56 -21.34
C ASP A 7 -2.56 -1.32 -20.58
N ASP A 8 -1.47 -0.97 -21.27
CA ASP A 8 -0.15 -0.88 -20.62
C ASP A 8 0.04 0.44 -19.85
N ALA A 9 -0.43 1.56 -20.39
CA ALA A 9 -0.30 2.87 -19.74
C ALA A 9 -1.15 3.00 -18.46
N THR A 10 -2.23 2.22 -18.34
CA THR A 10 -3.11 2.22 -17.14
C THR A 10 -2.52 1.38 -16.01
N ARG A 11 -1.64 0.41 -16.31
CA ARG A 11 -0.91 -0.36 -15.29
C ARG A 11 0.24 0.43 -14.67
N LEU A 12 0.83 1.38 -15.40
CA LEU A 12 2.08 2.05 -15.01
C LEU A 12 1.97 3.13 -13.91
N SER A 13 0.78 3.54 -13.45
CA SER A 13 0.69 4.65 -12.48
C SER A 13 -0.52 4.57 -11.53
N ALA A 14 -0.79 3.39 -11.00
CA ALA A 14 -1.72 3.23 -9.88
C ALA A 14 -1.01 3.27 -8.51
N ALA A 15 0.31 3.49 -8.47
CA ALA A 15 1.08 3.69 -7.25
C ALA A 15 0.68 5.02 -6.61
N LYS A 16 -0.32 4.99 -5.73
CA LYS A 16 -0.75 6.15 -4.96
C LYS A 16 -0.01 6.13 -3.63
N GLN A 17 0.72 7.20 -3.35
CA GLN A 17 1.27 7.42 -2.01
C GLN A 17 0.14 7.89 -1.10
N ALA A 18 -0.15 7.11 -0.06
CA ALA A 18 -1.13 7.47 0.95
C ALA A 18 -0.46 7.52 2.32
N SER A 19 -0.77 8.55 3.09
CA SER A 19 -0.44 8.60 4.51
C SER A 19 -1.35 7.62 5.25
N LEU A 20 -0.77 6.74 6.04
CA LEU A 20 -1.48 5.72 6.79
C LEU A 20 -0.78 5.46 8.12
N GLU A 21 -1.57 5.06 9.11
CA GLU A 21 -1.10 4.57 10.39
C GLU A 21 -1.35 3.06 10.47
N VAL A 22 -0.30 2.29 10.71
CA VAL A 22 -0.32 0.84 10.95
C VAL A 22 -0.16 0.58 12.44
N THR A 23 -1.03 -0.26 12.99
CA THR A 23 -0.82 -0.85 14.31
C THR A 23 -0.31 -2.28 14.17
N LEU A 24 0.85 -2.57 14.75
CA LEU A 24 1.46 -3.89 14.78
C LEU A 24 0.94 -4.72 15.95
N ALA A 25 1.07 -6.04 15.85
CA ALA A 25 0.69 -7.02 16.86
C ALA A 25 1.41 -6.83 18.20
N ASP A 26 2.61 -6.23 18.16
CA ASP A 26 3.38 -5.86 19.36
C ASP A 26 2.88 -4.58 20.04
N GLY A 27 1.78 -3.98 19.55
CA GLY A 27 1.23 -2.71 20.04
C GLY A 27 1.95 -1.46 19.51
N SER A 28 3.08 -1.63 18.83
CA SER A 28 3.78 -0.55 18.14
C SER A 28 2.92 0.05 17.03
N LYS A 29 2.91 1.38 16.92
CA LYS A 29 2.22 2.12 15.86
C LYS A 29 3.23 2.78 14.94
N LEU A 30 2.99 2.70 13.65
CA LEU A 30 3.84 3.27 12.63
C LEU A 30 2.99 4.13 11.69
N SER A 31 3.19 5.44 11.75
CA SER A 31 2.58 6.40 10.83
C SER A 31 3.58 6.79 9.76
N GLY A 32 3.17 6.75 8.50
CA GLY A 32 4.00 7.18 7.39
C GLY A 32 3.28 7.09 6.06
N ARG A 33 4.03 7.27 4.98
CA ARG A 33 3.52 7.15 3.62
C ARG A 33 3.87 5.77 3.09
N ALA A 34 2.87 5.01 2.66
CA ALA A 34 3.12 3.83 1.85
C ALA A 34 2.74 4.09 0.40
N THR A 35 3.50 3.48 -0.49
CA THR A 35 3.18 3.40 -1.91
C THR A 35 2.27 2.20 -2.11
N LEU A 36 1.01 2.45 -2.43
CA LEU A 36 0.01 1.41 -2.65
C LEU A 36 -0.36 1.42 -4.12
N GLU A 37 -0.17 0.30 -4.79
CA GLU A 37 -0.63 0.11 -6.17
C GLU A 37 -2.12 -0.24 -6.13
N LEU A 38 -2.98 0.77 -5.97
CA LEU A 38 -4.42 0.61 -5.85
C LEU A 38 -5.08 0.70 -7.23
N PRO A 39 -5.70 -0.38 -7.75
CA PRO A 39 -6.63 -0.25 -8.86
C PRO A 39 -7.77 0.68 -8.44
N GLN A 40 -8.09 1.63 -9.32
CA GLN A 40 -9.12 2.68 -9.23
C GLN A 40 -10.52 2.28 -8.70
N HIS A 41 -10.78 0.99 -8.46
CA HIS A 41 -12.06 0.45 -7.96
C HIS A 41 -12.00 -0.23 -6.58
N HIS A 42 -10.82 -0.39 -5.96
CA HIS A 42 -10.69 -0.99 -4.63
C HIS A 42 -10.32 0.06 -3.59
N SER A 43 -11.34 0.71 -3.01
CA SER A 43 -11.21 1.82 -2.05
C SER A 43 -10.62 1.46 -0.67
N ARG A 44 -9.92 0.33 -0.50
CA ARG A 44 -9.41 -0.09 0.81
C ARG A 44 -7.96 -0.51 0.71
N LEU A 45 -7.14 0.27 1.40
CA LEU A 45 -5.78 -0.06 1.83
C LEU A 45 -5.67 -1.49 2.40
N LEU A 46 -6.72 -1.93 3.10
CA LEU A 46 -6.88 -3.28 3.65
C LEU A 46 -7.09 -4.36 2.57
N ASP A 47 -7.81 -4.05 1.50
CA ASP A 47 -7.96 -4.98 0.37
C ASP A 47 -6.65 -5.16 -0.38
N TYR A 48 -5.84 -4.10 -0.53
CA TYR A 48 -4.47 -4.22 -1.08
C TYR A 48 -3.59 -5.09 -0.18
N LEU A 49 -3.56 -4.84 1.14
CA LEU A 49 -2.80 -5.66 2.07
C LEU A 49 -3.24 -7.13 2.03
N ASN A 50 -4.55 -7.40 1.88
CA ASN A 50 -5.05 -8.77 1.78
C ASN A 50 -4.79 -9.43 0.41
N ALA A 51 -4.76 -8.66 -0.67
CA ALA A 51 -4.57 -9.15 -2.03
C ALA A 51 -3.09 -9.30 -2.42
N SER A 52 -2.18 -8.53 -1.79
CA SER A 52 -0.76 -8.60 -2.10
C SER A 52 -0.15 -9.91 -1.60
N PRO A 53 0.50 -10.70 -2.48
CA PRO A 53 1.19 -11.92 -2.09
C PRO A 53 2.47 -11.64 -1.28
N GLU A 54 2.94 -10.40 -1.28
CA GLU A 54 4.17 -10.01 -0.60
C GLU A 54 4.01 -9.99 0.93
N PRO A 55 4.99 -10.56 1.67
CA PRO A 55 4.95 -10.58 3.13
C PRO A 55 5.36 -9.25 3.77
N PHE A 56 6.13 -8.42 3.07
CA PHE A 56 6.61 -7.13 3.57
C PHE A 56 6.14 -6.00 2.67
N PHE A 57 5.85 -4.85 3.27
CA PHE A 57 5.57 -3.60 2.56
C PHE A 57 6.39 -2.45 3.17
N ALA A 58 6.71 -1.46 2.35
CA ALA A 58 7.52 -0.32 2.75
C ALA A 58 6.65 0.86 3.22
N ILE A 59 6.98 1.40 4.38
CA ILE A 59 6.42 2.66 4.90
C ILE A 59 7.57 3.66 5.00
N ALA A 60 7.48 4.73 4.21
CA ALA A 60 8.39 5.87 4.30
C ALA A 60 7.91 6.84 5.38
N THR A 61 8.73 7.05 6.40
CA THR A 61 8.57 8.13 7.38
C THR A 61 9.38 9.35 6.95
N ALA A 62 9.47 10.38 7.80
CA ALA A 62 10.25 11.57 7.48
C ALA A 62 11.77 11.30 7.45
N ASP A 63 12.24 10.32 8.22
CA ASP A 63 13.66 10.03 8.41
C ASP A 63 14.12 8.75 7.71
N GLU A 64 13.24 7.74 7.60
CA GLU A 64 13.65 6.41 7.14
C GLU A 64 12.53 5.62 6.45
N VAL A 65 12.87 4.49 5.84
CA VAL A 65 11.91 3.56 5.22
C VAL A 65 11.87 2.28 6.04
N HIS A 66 10.72 1.98 6.63
CA HIS A 66 10.49 0.77 7.41
C HIS A 66 9.86 -0.32 6.53
N LEU A 67 10.47 -1.49 6.51
CA LEU A 67 9.87 -2.70 5.94
C LEU A 67 9.04 -3.39 7.01
N VAL A 68 7.72 -3.34 6.85
CA VAL A 68 6.76 -3.88 7.80
C VAL A 68 6.26 -5.23 7.32
N ASN A 69 6.32 -6.25 8.19
CA ASN A 69 5.72 -7.54 7.92
C ASN A 69 4.20 -7.48 8.08
N ARG A 70 3.47 -7.78 7.01
CA ARG A 70 2.00 -7.84 7.00
C ARG A 70 1.44 -8.83 8.01
N ALA A 71 2.10 -9.96 8.24
CA ALA A 71 1.62 -10.96 9.21
C ALA A 71 1.58 -10.42 10.65
N HIS A 72 2.32 -9.34 10.92
CA HIS A 72 2.35 -8.66 12.21
C HIS A 72 1.48 -7.40 12.22
N VAL A 73 0.74 -7.09 11.16
CA VAL A 73 -0.18 -5.95 11.13
C VAL A 73 -1.51 -6.36 11.71
N LEU A 74 -1.99 -5.66 12.74
CA LEU A 74 -3.33 -5.83 13.28
C LEU A 74 -4.37 -5.11 12.41
N TYR A 75 -4.15 -3.82 12.16
CA TYR A 75 -4.98 -3.01 11.29
C TYR A 75 -4.20 -1.79 10.79
N ALA A 76 -4.59 -1.29 9.63
CA ALA A 76 -4.07 -0.07 9.04
C ALA A 76 -5.23 0.88 8.75
N ARG A 77 -5.04 2.17 9.05
CA ARG A 77 -6.02 3.23 8.80
C ARG A 77 -5.38 4.36 7.99
N PRO A 78 -6.05 4.96 7.01
CA PRO A 78 -5.57 6.17 6.38
C PRO A 78 -5.49 7.30 7.41
N GLU A 79 -4.47 8.14 7.32
CA GLU A 79 -4.39 9.42 8.03
C GLU A 79 -5.08 10.45 7.12
N ASP A 80 -6.14 11.09 7.60
CA ASP A 80 -6.98 12.05 6.84
C ASP A 80 -6.23 13.32 6.43
#